data_AF-A0A842PAA9-F1
#
_entry.id   AF-A0A842PAA9-F1
#
_cell.length_a   1.000
_cell.length_b   1.000
_cell.length_c   1.000
_cell.angle_alpha   90.00
_cell.angle_beta   90.00
_cell.angle_gamma   90.00
#
_symmetry.space_group_name_H-M   'P 1'
#
loop_
_entity.id
_entity.type
_entity.pdbx_description
1 polymer ?
#
loop_
_entity_poly.entity_id
_entity_poly.type
_entity_poly.pdbx_seq_one_letter_code
_entity_poly.pdbx_strand_id
1 'polypeptide(L)'
;MTDTILDLPENGIVDTSITSKLRTDFVRIRKRTIPRLANLKDNDMKQVLENYHQEYKKILELHVDEKISKEENISALMDLSRLREEILLLIIRGHTIINDRIEKNKKVSKERQKR
;
A
#
# COMPACT_ATOMS: atom_id res chain seq x y z
N MET A 1 -8.23 -15.72 -3.35
CA MET A 1 -7.19 -15.87 -2.30
C MET A 1 -6.68 -14.49 -1.99
N THR A 2 -7.00 -13.98 -0.80
CA THR A 2 -6.36 -12.78 -0.26
C THR A 2 -4.97 -13.19 0.21
N ASP A 3 -4.00 -13.13 -0.70
CA ASP A 3 -2.60 -13.29 -0.30
C ASP A 3 -2.28 -12.18 0.70
N THR A 4 -1.96 -12.58 1.92
CA THR A 4 -1.49 -11.68 2.97
C THR A 4 -0.29 -10.90 2.44
N ILE A 5 -0.39 -9.57 2.45
CA ILE A 5 0.63 -8.69 1.85
C ILE A 5 1.79 -8.55 2.82
N LEU A 6 1.48 -8.33 4.10
CA LEU A 6 2.45 -8.20 5.18
C LEU A 6 2.11 -9.17 6.30
N ASP A 7 3.14 -9.81 6.84
CA ASP A 7 3.03 -10.69 8.00
C ASP A 7 2.90 -9.84 9.27
N LEU A 8 1.66 -9.47 9.61
CA LEU A 8 1.33 -8.61 10.74
C LEU A 8 1.24 -9.42 12.04
N PRO A 9 1.69 -8.86 13.18
CA PRO A 9 1.57 -9.54 14.48
C PRO A 9 0.10 -9.66 14.91
N GLU A 10 -0.30 -10.85 15.37
CA GLU A 10 -1.69 -11.16 15.75
C GLU A 10 -2.20 -10.34 16.95
N ASN A 11 -1.31 -9.97 17.87
CA ASN A 11 -1.66 -9.18 19.05
C ASN A 11 -1.73 -7.67 18.77
N GLY A 12 -1.40 -7.23 17.54
CA GLY A 12 -1.39 -5.83 17.15
C GLY A 12 -0.27 -4.98 17.79
N ILE A 13 0.65 -5.60 18.54
CA ILE A 13 1.74 -4.90 19.24
C ILE A 13 3.01 -5.00 18.41
N VAL A 14 3.70 -3.86 18.24
CA VAL A 14 4.95 -3.78 17.49
C VAL A 14 6.06 -3.12 18.30
N ASP A 15 7.29 -3.57 18.10
CA ASP A 15 8.51 -2.90 18.58
C ASP A 15 9.35 -2.43 17.37
N THR A 16 10.52 -1.87 17.63
CA THR A 16 11.46 -1.41 16.58
C THR A 16 11.90 -2.53 15.63
N SER A 17 12.03 -3.76 16.12
CA SER A 17 12.43 -4.91 15.29
C SER A 17 11.31 -5.27 14.31
N ILE A 18 10.07 -5.34 14.81
CA ILE A 18 8.89 -5.67 14.02
C ILE A 18 8.61 -4.58 13.00
N THR A 19 8.58 -3.30 13.39
CA THR A 19 8.30 -2.19 12.46
C THR A 19 9.36 -2.08 11.36
N SER A 20 10.64 -2.29 11.70
CA SER A 20 11.74 -2.30 10.73
C SER A 20 11.63 -3.46 9.73
N LYS A 21 11.24 -4.66 10.19
CA LYS A 21 10.95 -5.82 9.34
C LYS A 21 9.80 -5.52 8.38
N LEU A 22 8.65 -5.07 8.92
CA LEU A 22 7.47 -4.72 8.12
C LEU A 22 7.79 -3.69 7.03
N ARG A 23 8.55 -2.65 7.38
CA ARG A 23 9.03 -1.64 6.41
C ARG A 23 9.89 -2.27 5.31
N THR A 24 10.85 -3.11 5.69
CA THR A 24 11.76 -3.76 4.74
C THR A 24 11.02 -4.68 3.77
N ASP A 25 10.08 -5.47 4.29
CA ASP A 25 9.24 -6.36 3.50
C ASP A 25 8.33 -5.58 2.56
N PHE A 26 7.73 -4.49 3.05
CA PHE A 26 6.90 -3.62 2.21
C PHE A 26 7.69 -2.98 1.07
N VAL A 27 8.91 -2.48 1.32
CA VAL A 27 9.76 -1.93 0.26
C VAL A 27 10.04 -2.97 -0.83
N ARG A 28 10.28 -4.23 -0.44
CA ARG A 28 10.51 -5.34 -1.38
C ARG A 28 9.26 -5.63 -2.21
N ILE A 29 8.09 -5.67 -1.58
CA ILE A 29 6.81 -5.87 -2.25
C ILE A 29 6.54 -4.72 -3.22
N ARG A 30 6.62 -3.48 -2.75
CA ARG A 30 6.41 -2.27 -3.55
C ARG A 30 7.26 -2.26 -4.82
N LYS A 31 8.55 -2.58 -4.71
CA LYS A 31 9.48 -2.65 -5.85
C LYS A 31 9.05 -3.68 -6.91
N ARG A 32 8.37 -4.75 -6.50
CA ARG A 32 7.82 -5.77 -7.42
C ARG A 32 6.46 -5.36 -7.98
N THR A 33 5.62 -4.73 -7.18
CA THR A 33 4.24 -4.40 -7.55
C THR A 33 4.16 -3.19 -8.48
N ILE A 34 4.80 -2.06 -8.14
CA ILE A 34 4.64 -0.79 -8.90
C ILE A 34 4.91 -0.95 -10.40
N PRO A 35 6.00 -1.60 -10.86
CA PRO A 35 6.27 -1.74 -12.29
C PRO A 35 5.20 -2.56 -13.02
N ARG A 36 4.51 -3.47 -12.32
CA ARG A 36 3.47 -4.33 -12.88
C ARG A 36 2.12 -3.65 -12.97
N LEU A 37 1.84 -2.68 -12.09
CA LEU A 37 0.56 -1.95 -12.04
C LEU A 37 0.20 -1.34 -13.40
N ALA A 38 1.18 -0.76 -14.10
CA ALA A 38 0.97 -0.13 -15.41
C ALA A 38 0.51 -1.09 -16.51
N ASN A 39 0.67 -2.40 -16.33
CA ASN A 39 0.32 -3.43 -17.31
C ASN A 39 -0.88 -4.29 -16.90
N LEU A 40 -1.37 -4.15 -15.66
CA LEU A 40 -2.55 -4.87 -15.19
C LEU A 40 -3.82 -4.36 -15.89
N LYS A 41 -4.78 -5.25 -16.12
CA LYS A 41 -6.14 -4.84 -16.52
C LYS A 41 -6.80 -4.08 -15.36
N ASP A 42 -7.73 -3.18 -15.68
CA ASP A 42 -8.34 -2.31 -14.68
C ASP A 42 -9.05 -3.09 -13.55
N ASN A 43 -9.70 -4.22 -13.86
CA ASN A 43 -10.36 -5.06 -12.85
C ASN A 43 -9.34 -5.72 -11.90
N ASP A 44 -8.26 -6.29 -12.45
CA ASP A 44 -7.20 -6.90 -11.65
C ASP A 44 -6.52 -5.85 -10.78
N MET A 45 -6.30 -4.65 -11.33
CA MET A 45 -5.72 -3.53 -10.62
C MET A 45 -6.62 -3.07 -9.46
N LYS A 46 -7.93 -2.95 -9.66
CA LYS A 46 -8.87 -2.64 -8.58
C LYS A 46 -8.82 -3.67 -7.45
N GLN A 47 -8.76 -4.96 -7.78
CA GLN A 47 -8.64 -6.01 -6.77
C GLN A 47 -7.34 -5.90 -5.97
N VAL A 48 -6.21 -5.62 -6.65
CA VAL A 48 -4.93 -5.40 -5.97
C VAL A 48 -5.01 -4.19 -5.02
N LEU A 49 -5.60 -3.08 -5.45
CA LEU A 49 -5.75 -1.89 -4.62
C LEU A 49 -6.68 -2.12 -3.43
N GLU A 50 -7.76 -2.89 -3.61
CA GLU A 50 -8.64 -3.28 -2.51
C GLU A 50 -7.88 -4.12 -1.48
N ASN A 51 -7.04 -5.07 -1.91
CA ASN A 51 -6.23 -5.86 -0.99
C ASN A 51 -5.26 -4.95 -0.18
N TYR A 52 -4.62 -3.98 -0.82
CA TYR A 52 -3.78 -3.00 -0.12
C TYR A 52 -4.58 -2.12 0.84
N HIS A 53 -5.80 -1.73 0.47
CA HIS A 53 -6.67 -0.93 1.34
C HIS A 53 -7.11 -1.71 2.59
N GLN A 54 -7.44 -3.00 2.45
CA GLN A 54 -7.75 -3.86 3.58
C GLN A 54 -6.53 -4.07 4.49
N GLU A 55 -5.34 -4.27 3.91
CA GLU A 55 -4.11 -4.39 4.70
C GLU A 55 -3.76 -3.09 5.42
N TYR A 56 -3.98 -1.95 4.77
CA TYR A 56 -3.77 -0.64 5.36
C TYR A 56 -4.61 -0.44 6.63
N LYS A 57 -5.88 -0.87 6.62
CA LYS A 57 -6.75 -0.82 7.80
C LYS A 57 -6.17 -1.60 8.98
N LYS A 58 -5.68 -2.82 8.74
CA LYS A 58 -5.02 -3.63 9.79
C LYS A 58 -3.77 -2.93 10.34
N ILE A 59 -3.00 -2.26 9.49
CA ILE A 59 -1.78 -1.54 9.91
C ILE A 59 -2.10 -0.28 10.74
N LEU A 60 -3.27 0.33 10.55
CA LEU A 60 -3.75 1.41 11.40
C LEU A 60 -4.05 0.94 12.83
N GLU A 61 -4.41 -0.33 13.00
CA GLU A 61 -4.70 -0.95 14.30
C GLU A 61 -3.42 -1.37 15.06
N LEU A 62 -2.23 -1.23 14.46
CA LEU A 62 -0.97 -1.53 15.13
C LEU A 62 -0.59 -0.45 16.14
N HIS A 63 -0.14 -0.89 17.31
CA HIS A 63 0.31 -0.06 18.42
C HIS A 63 1.73 -0.42 18.85
N VAL A 64 2.53 0.59 19.19
CA VAL A 64 3.89 0.38 19.69
C VAL A 64 3.84 -0.14 21.14
N ASP A 65 4.67 -1.11 21.47
CA ASP A 65 4.78 -1.64 22.84
C ASP A 65 5.11 -0.51 23.83
N GLU A 66 4.30 -0.38 24.88
CA GLU A 66 4.48 0.64 25.92
C GLU A 66 5.67 0.31 26.85
N LYS A 67 6.21 -0.92 26.78
CA LYS A 67 7.29 -1.39 27.65
C LYS A 67 8.70 -1.05 27.16
N ILE A 68 8.84 -0.56 25.93
CA ILE A 68 10.16 -0.19 25.37
C ILE A 68 10.59 1.21 25.82
N SER A 69 11.88 1.52 25.65
CA SER A 69 12.40 2.85 26.01
C SER A 69 11.75 3.96 25.19
N LYS A 70 11.80 5.22 25.67
CA LYS A 70 11.21 6.37 24.96
C LYS A 70 11.84 6.55 23.57
N GLU A 71 13.15 6.38 23.47
CA GLU A 71 13.91 6.50 22.22
C GLU A 71 13.50 5.41 21.22
N GLU A 72 13.37 4.17 21.67
CA GLU A 72 12.89 3.06 20.85
C GLU A 72 11.43 3.25 20.43
N ASN A 73 10.59 3.77 21.33
CA ASN A 73 9.20 4.08 21.05
C ASN A 73 9.06 5.10 19.92
N ILE A 74 9.83 6.20 19.98
CA ILE A 74 9.86 7.21 18.90
C ILE A 74 10.32 6.58 17.58
N SER A 75 11.37 5.75 17.61
CA SER A 75 11.88 5.05 16.43
C SER A 75 10.82 4.13 15.81
N ALA A 76 10.17 3.30 16.61
CA ALA A 76 9.12 2.40 16.17
C ALA A 76 7.92 3.16 15.59
N LEU A 77 7.51 4.27 16.21
CA LEU A 77 6.45 5.15 15.70
C LEU A 77 6.82 5.78 14.35
N MET A 78 8.06 6.22 14.17
CA MET A 78 8.53 6.76 12.88
C MET A 78 8.48 5.70 11.79
N ASP A 79 8.96 4.48 12.06
CA ASP A 79 8.94 3.40 11.09
C ASP A 79 7.52 2.95 10.73
N LEU A 80 6.63 2.86 11.73
CA LEU A 80 5.22 2.55 11.50
C LEU A 80 4.50 3.65 10.71
N SER A 81 4.77 4.92 11.02
CA SER A 81 4.21 6.05 10.27
C SER A 81 4.67 6.03 8.81
N ARG A 82 5.95 5.76 8.57
CA ARG A 82 6.51 5.63 7.24
C ARG A 82 5.88 4.48 6.46
N LEU A 83 5.70 3.31 7.09
CA LEU A 83 5.02 2.17 6.46
C LEU A 83 3.60 2.55 6.00
N ARG A 84 2.84 3.22 6.87
CA ARG A 84 1.47 3.70 6.57
C ARG A 84 1.47 4.65 5.37
N GLU A 85 2.38 5.61 5.35
CA GLU A 85 2.53 6.55 4.24
C GLU A 85 2.84 5.85 2.92
N GLU A 86 3.82 4.92 2.92
CA GLU A 86 4.22 4.25 1.69
C GLU A 86 3.11 3.37 1.09
N ILE A 87 2.28 2.74 1.94
CA ILE A 87 1.11 1.97 1.48
C ILE A 87 0.06 2.88 0.88
N LEU A 88 -0.26 3.99 1.56
CA LEU A 88 -1.23 4.96 1.07
C LEU A 88 -0.82 5.54 -0.28
N LEU A 89 0.46 5.88 -0.44
CA LEU A 89 1.02 6.36 -1.71
C LEU A 89 0.87 5.33 -2.84
N LEU A 90 1.06 4.03 -2.55
CA LEU A 90 0.85 2.98 -3.54
C LEU A 90 -0.62 2.92 -3.98
N ILE A 91 -1.57 2.98 -3.03
CA ILE A 91 -3.01 2.98 -3.31
C ILE A 91 -3.38 4.17 -4.19
N ILE A 92 -2.96 5.38 -3.81
CA ILE A 92 -3.21 6.61 -4.56
C ILE A 92 -2.65 6.49 -5.98
N ARG A 93 -1.38 6.06 -6.12
CA ARG A 93 -0.74 5.92 -7.42
C ARG A 93 -1.49 4.93 -8.32
N GLY A 94 -2.00 3.85 -7.75
CA GLY A 94 -2.82 2.90 -8.48
C GLY A 94 -4.10 3.53 -9.03
N HIS A 95 -4.85 4.24 -8.18
CA HIS A 95 -6.06 4.93 -8.64
C HIS A 95 -5.78 6.00 -9.70
N THR A 96 -4.66 6.73 -9.59
CA THR A 96 -4.23 7.69 -10.62
C THR A 96 -4.08 7.01 -11.99
N ILE A 97 -3.39 5.85 -12.05
CA ILE A 97 -3.20 5.12 -13.31
C ILE A 97 -4.54 4.70 -13.92
N ILE A 98 -5.49 4.22 -13.11
CA ILE A 98 -6.83 3.86 -13.58
C ILE A 98 -7.55 5.09 -14.15
N ASN A 99 -7.52 6.20 -13.42
CA ASN A 99 -8.17 7.44 -13.85
C ASN A 99 -7.59 7.96 -15.17
N ASP A 100 -6.26 7.98 -15.31
CA ASP A 100 -5.57 8.40 -16.53
C ASP A 100 -6.00 7.56 -17.75
N ARG A 101 -6.16 6.24 -17.57
CA ARG A 101 -6.65 5.33 -18.63
C ARG A 101 -8.08 5.64 -19.03
N ILE A 102 -8.97 5.87 -18.06
CA ILE A 102 -10.36 6.24 -18.31
C ILE A 102 -10.44 7.54 -19.11
N GLU A 103 -9.67 8.55 -18.73
CA GLU A 103 -9.63 9.83 -19.45
C GLU A 103 -9.11 9.67 -20.89
N LYS A 104 -8.04 8.89 -21.08
CA LYS A 104 -7.49 8.61 -22.41
C LYS A 104 -8.53 7.92 -23.31
N ASN A 105 -9.24 6.92 -22.80
CA ASN A 105 -10.27 6.21 -23.56
C ASN A 105 -11.46 7.12 -23.93
N LYS A 106 -11.88 8.02 -23.03
CA LYS A 106 -12.91 9.03 -23.32
C LYS A 106 -12.49 9.97 -24.45
N LYS A 107 -11.23 10.44 -24.46
CA LYS A 107 -10.70 11.30 -25.53
C LYS A 107 -10.73 10.59 -26.88
N VAL A 108 -10.21 9.35 -26.94
CA VAL A 108 -10.20 8.54 -28.18
C VAL A 108 -11.63 8.28 -28.70
N SER A 109 -12.58 7.98 -27.82
CA SER A 109 -13.98 7.78 -28.21
C SER A 109 -14.59 9.03 -28.84
N LYS A 110 -14.33 10.21 -28.27
CA LYS A 110 -14.83 11.50 -28.81
C LYS A 110 -14.23 11.83 -30.17
N GLU A 111 -12.95 11.51 -30.40
CA GLU A 111 -12.29 11.71 -31.71
C GLU A 111 -12.85 10.77 -32.77
N ARG A 112 -13.15 9.52 -32.43
CA ARG A 112 -13.77 8.56 -33.36
C ARG A 112 -15.19 8.93 -33.75
N GLN A 113 -15.95 9.57 -32.86
CA GLN A 113 -17.32 10.05 -33.17
C GLN A 113 -17.35 11.30 -34.06
N LYS A 114 -16.22 12.00 -34.22
CA LYS A 114 -16.10 13.19 -35.08
C LYS A 114 -15.60 12.88 -36.49
N ARG A 115 -15.18 11.65 -36.76
CA ARG A 115 -14.77 11.15 -38.08
C ARG A 115 -15.90 10.33 -38.69
#